data_AF-A0ABD5DGA7-F1
#
_entry.id   AF-A0ABD5DGA7-F1
#
_cell.length_a   1.000
_cell.length_b   1.000
_cell.length_c   1.000
_cell.angle_alpha   90.00
_cell.angle_beta   90.00
_cell.angle_gamma   90.00
#
_symmetry.space_group_name_H-M   'P 1'
#
loop_
_entity.id
_entity.type
_entity.pdbx_description
1 polymer ?
#
loop_
_entity_poly.entity_id
_entity_poly.type
_entity_poly.pdbx_seq_one_letter_code
_entity_poly.pdbx_strand_id
1 'polypeptide(L)' 'LQDDTLFGAGAAIGLRKDDEALRQEINGAIAKILADGTYKKLAGKYFSFDVYSGT' A
#
# COMPACT_ATOMS: atom_id res chain seq x y z
N LEU A 1 14.44 13.97 8.00
CA LEU A 1 13.08 13.81 8.57
C LEU A 1 12.72 12.33 8.48
N GLN A 2 13.13 11.56 9.49
CA GLN A 2 12.64 10.21 9.74
C GLN A 2 12.30 10.19 11.23
N ASP A 3 11.01 10.07 11.50
CA ASP A 3 10.45 9.86 12.82
C ASP A 3 9.26 8.92 12.58
N ASP A 4 9.52 7.63 12.77
CA ASP A 4 8.59 6.58 12.38
C ASP A 4 7.30 6.63 13.24
N THR A 5 7.33 7.34 14.36
CA THR A 5 6.16 7.58 15.23
C THR A 5 5.23 8.68 14.69
N LEU A 6 5.77 9.62 13.91
CA LEU A 6 5.03 10.74 13.33
C LEU A 6 4.64 10.52 11.86
N PHE A 7 5.49 9.87 11.07
CA PHE A 7 5.30 9.73 9.62
C PHE A 7 4.79 8.34 9.18
N GLY A 8 5.03 7.30 9.97
CA GLY A 8 4.60 5.93 9.68
C GLY A 8 5.38 5.25 8.54
N ALA A 9 5.17 3.93 8.42
CA ALA A 9 5.88 3.10 7.45
C ALA A 9 5.18 3.10 6.07
N GLY A 10 5.64 3.95 5.16
CA GLY A 10 5.25 3.93 3.74
C GLY A 10 4.00 4.73 3.40
N ALA A 11 3.21 4.26 2.44
CA ALA A 11 2.04 4.94 1.90
C ALA A 11 0.74 4.15 2.12
N ALA A 12 -0.36 4.85 2.40
CA ALA A 12 -1.67 4.27 2.74
C ALA A 12 -2.82 5.02 2.06
N ILE A 13 -3.99 4.36 1.96
CA ILE A 13 -5.23 4.97 1.48
C ILE A 13 -5.98 5.56 2.68
N GLY A 14 -6.19 6.89 2.65
CA GLY A 14 -6.96 7.59 3.68
C GLY A 14 -8.47 7.33 3.55
N LEU A 15 -9.12 6.99 4.66
CA LEU A 15 -10.57 6.72 4.77
C LEU A 15 -11.17 7.47 5.96
N ARG A 16 -12.51 7.56 6.02
CA ARG A 16 -13.19 7.98 7.26
C ARG A 16 -13.00 6.90 8.33
N LYS A 17 -12.99 7.30 9.60
CA LYS A 17 -12.74 6.39 10.73
C LYS A 17 -13.81 5.30 10.86
N ASP A 18 -15.05 5.64 10.51
CA ASP A 18 -16.23 4.80 10.71
C ASP A 18 -16.54 3.88 9.51
N ASP A 19 -15.81 4.02 8.40
CA ASP A 19 -15.98 3.24 7.16
C ASP A 19 -15.31 1.84 7.27
N GLU A 20 -15.71 1.06 8.27
CA GLU A 20 -15.07 -0.22 8.64
C GLU A 20 -15.10 -1.26 7.51
N ALA A 21 -16.28 -1.50 6.92
CA ALA A 21 -16.44 -2.45 5.81
C ALA A 21 -15.59 -2.07 4.58
N LEU A 22 -15.58 -0.80 4.19
CA LEU A 22 -14.77 -0.31 3.06
C LEU A 22 -13.26 -0.46 3.33
N ARG A 23 -12.82 -0.29 4.59
CA ARG A 23 -11.44 -0.55 5.00
C ARG A 23 -11.07 -2.02 4.86
N GLN A 24 -11.98 -2.94 5.20
CA GLN A 24 -11.76 -4.38 4.99
C GLN A 24 -11.69 -4.76 3.51
N GLU A 25 -12.62 -4.25 2.68
CA GLU A 25 -12.64 -4.50 1.23
C GLU A 25 -11.37 -4.01 0.54
N ILE A 26 -10.94 -2.78 0.85
CA ILE A 26 -9.70 -2.19 0.30
C ILE A 26 -8.47 -2.98 0.73
N ASN A 27 -8.37 -3.36 2.01
CA ASN A 27 -7.25 -4.17 2.51
C ASN A 27 -7.21 -5.56 1.83
N GLY A 28 -8.36 -6.20 1.64
CA GLY A 28 -8.47 -7.47 0.92
C GLY A 28 -8.08 -7.35 -0.57
N ALA A 29 -8.48 -6.27 -1.23
CA ALA A 29 -8.09 -5.97 -2.60
C ALA A 29 -6.57 -5.73 -2.74
N ILE A 30 -5.97 -4.96 -1.81
CA ILE A 30 -4.52 -4.73 -1.76
C ILE A 30 -3.76 -6.04 -1.56
N ALA A 31 -4.15 -6.85 -0.57
CA ALA A 31 -3.53 -8.15 -0.32
C ALA A 31 -3.60 -9.07 -1.55
N LYS A 32 -4.72 -9.05 -2.30
CA LYS A 32 -4.89 -9.82 -3.53
C LYS A 32 -3.94 -9.36 -4.65
N ILE A 33 -3.87 -8.07 -4.96
CA ILE A 33 -2.99 -7.57 -6.06
C ILE A 33 -1.50 -7.70 -5.74
N LEU A 34 -1.13 -7.81 -4.46
CA LEU A 34 0.22 -8.17 -4.04
C LEU A 34 0.48 -9.66 -4.28
N ALA A 35 -0.44 -10.53 -3.86
CA ALA A 35 -0.30 -11.99 -4.00
C ALA A 35 -0.36 -12.49 -5.45
N ASP A 36 -1.19 -11.89 -6.32
CA ASP A 36 -1.27 -12.25 -7.74
C ASP A 36 -0.25 -11.52 -8.64
N GLY A 37 0.57 -10.65 -8.06
CA GLY A 37 1.63 -9.91 -8.75
C GLY A 37 1.16 -8.74 -9.61
N THR A 38 -0.15 -8.43 -9.67
CA THR A 38 -0.70 -7.27 -10.38
C THR A 38 -0.05 -5.97 -9.92
N TYR A 39 0.18 -5.82 -8.61
CA TYR A 39 0.89 -4.66 -8.04
C TYR A 39 2.27 -4.50 -8.68
N LYS A 40 3.09 -5.57 -8.71
CA LYS A 40 4.46 -5.54 -9.26
C LYS A 40 4.47 -5.21 -10.75
N LYS A 41 3.49 -5.75 -11.50
CA LYS A 41 3.27 -5.45 -12.93
C LYS A 41 2.85 -4.00 -13.19
N LEU A 42 2.20 -3.34 -12.24
CA LEU A 42 1.85 -1.92 -12.32
C LEU A 42 3.01 -1.02 -11.90
N ALA A 43 3.64 -1.30 -10.75
CA ALA A 43 4.77 -0.54 -10.22
C ALA A 43 5.95 -0.50 -11.22
N GLY A 44 6.30 -1.64 -11.84
CA GLY A 44 7.36 -1.75 -12.84
C GLY A 44 7.14 -0.98 -14.16
N LYS A 45 6.00 -0.28 -14.33
CA LYS A 45 5.80 0.69 -15.42
C LYS A 45 6.31 2.09 -15.09
N TYR A 46 6.47 2.40 -13.80
CA TYR A 46 6.73 3.75 -13.29
C TYR A 46 8.03 3.82 -12.47
N PHE A 47 8.43 2.70 -11.85
CA PHE A 47 9.63 2.59 -11.01
C PHE A 47 10.56 1.49 -11.54
N SER A 48 11.85 1.79 -11.61
CA SER A 48 12.92 0.84 -11.97
C SER A 48 13.44 0.02 -10.78
N PHE A 49 12.89 0.24 -9.59
CA PHE A 49 13.26 -0.36 -8.32
C PHE A 49 11.99 -0.79 -7.56
N ASP A 50 12.14 -1.63 -6.53
CA ASP A 50 11.00 -2.12 -5.76
C ASP A 50 10.57 -1.08 -4.70
N VAL A 51 9.55 -0.29 -5.04
CA VAL A 51 9.00 0.79 -4.20
C VAL A 51 8.14 0.28 -3.02
N TYR A 52 7.90 -1.04 -2.92
CA TYR A 52 7.10 -1.63 -1.83
C TYR A 52 7.97 -2.26 -0.75
N SER A 53 9.06 -2.94 -1.14
CA SER A 53 9.98 -3.60 -0.19
C SER A 53 11.00 -2.66 0.48
N GLY A 54 11.21 -1.45 -0.06
CA GLY A 54 11.85 -0.34 0.65
C GLY A 54 13.24 -0.62 1.22
N THR A 55 14.21 -0.94 0.34
CA THR A 55 15.65 -1.06 0.68
C THR A 55 16.31 0.30 0.86
#